data_AF-A0A931YUK0-F1
#
_entry.id   AF-A0A931YUK0-F1
#
_cell.length_a   1.000
_cell.length_b   1.000
_cell.length_c   1.000
_cell.angle_alpha   90.00
_cell.angle_beta   90.00
_cell.angle_gamma   90.00
#
_symmetry.space_group_name_H-M   'P 1'
#
loop_
_entity.id
_entity.type
_entity.pdbx_description
1 polymer ?
#
loop_
_entity_poly.entity_id
_entity_poly.type
_entity_poly.pdbx_seq_one_letter_code
_entity_poly.pdbx_strand_id
1 'polypeptide(L)'
;MSRAQRRLGTDLQDPETRPWFLWDEDLSVRELRKILATESHPRWVELAAKVMREARDDQVWLFLPLSRAVARCQDIAPRLGRRRAFWDYLLQAWRRRGLVP
;
A
#
# COMPACT_ATOMS: atom_id res chain seq x y z
N MET A 1 26.66 -3.54 10.89
CA MET A 1 26.51 -2.06 10.96
C MET A 1 25.04 -1.76 11.12
N SER A 2 24.62 -1.28 12.29
CA SER A 2 23.22 -0.88 12.51
C SER A 2 22.96 0.40 11.71
N ARG A 3 22.14 0.33 10.66
CA ARG A 3 21.68 1.53 9.96
C ARG A 3 20.82 2.29 10.97
N ALA A 4 21.16 3.55 11.28
CA ALA A 4 20.29 4.38 12.11
C ALA A 4 18.90 4.39 11.45
N GLN A 5 17.88 3.92 12.19
CA GLN A 5 16.53 3.79 11.66
C GLN A 5 16.04 5.17 11.18
N ARG A 6 15.48 5.22 9.97
CA ARG A 6 14.91 6.47 9.46
C ARG A 6 13.76 6.94 10.35
N ARG A 7 13.69 8.26 10.57
CA ARG A 7 12.55 8.89 11.26
C ARG A 7 11.29 8.74 10.42
N LEU A 8 10.18 8.45 11.08
CA LEU A 8 8.87 8.45 10.43
C LEU A 8 8.53 9.86 9.94
N GLY A 9 7.95 9.96 8.75
CA GLY A 9 7.57 11.22 8.14
C GLY A 9 6.25 11.12 7.37
N THR A 10 5.59 12.27 7.26
CA THR A 10 4.31 12.42 6.55
C THR A 10 4.47 12.97 5.13
N ASP A 11 5.65 13.46 4.77
CA ASP A 11 5.96 13.84 3.40
C ASP A 11 6.23 12.60 2.55
N LEU A 12 5.19 12.12 1.86
CA LEU A 12 5.26 10.94 1.01
C LEU A 12 5.74 11.24 -0.42
N GLN A 13 6.12 12.50 -0.71
CA GLN A 13 6.79 12.90 -1.95
C GLN A 13 8.31 12.85 -1.81
N ASP A 14 8.85 13.04 -0.59
CA ASP A 14 10.28 12.85 -0.33
C ASP A 14 10.66 11.36 -0.43
N PRO A 15 11.54 10.98 -1.37
CA PRO A 15 11.95 9.59 -1.58
C PRO A 15 12.72 8.97 -0.40
N GLU A 16 13.35 9.78 0.46
CA GLU A 16 14.13 9.30 1.60
C GLU A 16 13.31 9.22 2.89
N THR A 17 12.12 9.82 2.92
CA THR A 17 11.22 9.71 4.06
C THR A 17 10.77 8.27 4.27
N ARG A 18 10.77 7.82 5.54
CA ARG A 18 10.09 6.58 5.95
C ARG A 18 8.61 6.89 6.16
N PRO A 19 7.69 6.29 5.39
CA PRO A 19 6.26 6.57 5.54
C PRO A 19 5.80 6.36 6.98
N TRP A 20 5.02 7.29 7.51
CA TRP A 20 4.53 7.28 8.90
C TRP A 20 3.83 5.96 9.31
N PHE A 21 3.21 5.27 8.34
CA PHE A 21 2.50 4.02 8.55
C PHE A 21 3.42 2.78 8.55
N LEU A 22 4.70 2.91 8.18
CA LEU A 22 5.71 1.83 8.27
C LEU A 22 6.46 1.88 9.61
N TRP A 23 5.75 2.00 10.73
CA TRP A 23 6.35 2.10 12.06
C TRP A 23 7.13 0.85 12.49
N ASP A 24 6.86 -0.31 11.89
CA ASP A 24 7.52 -1.58 12.14
C ASP A 24 8.65 -1.92 11.14
N GLU A 25 8.80 -1.16 10.05
CA GLU A 25 9.78 -1.43 9.00
C GLU A 25 10.60 -0.19 8.60
N ASP A 26 11.91 -0.35 8.41
CA ASP A 26 12.79 0.71 7.90
C ASP A 26 12.86 0.69 6.35
N LEU A 27 11.77 1.10 5.71
CA LEU A 27 11.71 1.33 4.26
C LEU A 27 11.43 2.81 3.97
N SER A 28 12.19 3.41 3.07
CA SER A 28 11.86 4.72 2.52
C SER A 28 10.73 4.64 1.49
N VAL A 29 10.15 5.79 1.15
CA VAL A 29 9.19 5.93 0.04
C VAL A 29 9.76 5.34 -1.25
N ARG A 30 11.04 5.61 -1.57
CA ARG A 30 11.71 5.06 -2.76
C ARG A 30 11.78 3.53 -2.74
N GLU A 31 12.18 2.95 -1.61
CA GLU A 31 12.32 1.50 -1.46
C GLU A 31 10.94 0.82 -1.55
N LEU A 32 9.92 1.36 -0.89
CA LEU A 32 8.55 0.86 -0.96
C LEU A 32 7.99 0.92 -2.39
N ARG A 33 8.16 2.05 -3.08
CA ARG A 33 7.75 2.20 -4.49
C ARG A 33 8.44 1.19 -5.38
N LYS A 34 9.74 0.97 -5.20
CA LYS A 34 10.52 0.01 -5.99
C LYS A 34 9.98 -1.42 -5.81
N ILE A 35 9.64 -1.81 -4.59
CA ILE A 35 9.05 -3.14 -4.33
C ILE A 35 7.67 -3.25 -4.97
N LEU A 36 6.80 -2.25 -4.78
CA LEU A 36 5.43 -2.27 -5.30
C LEU A 36 5.33 -2.06 -6.82
N ALA A 37 6.41 -1.60 -7.45
CA ALA A 37 6.54 -1.56 -8.90
C ALA A 37 6.68 -2.96 -9.53
N THR A 38 7.21 -3.94 -8.79
CA THR A 38 7.51 -5.30 -9.28
C THR A 38 6.55 -6.31 -8.66
N GLU A 39 5.48 -6.68 -9.37
CA GLU A 39 4.42 -7.57 -8.85
C GLU A 39 4.92 -8.96 -8.44
N SER A 40 5.97 -9.46 -9.09
CA SER A 40 6.61 -10.75 -8.75
C SER A 40 7.49 -10.68 -7.50
N HIS A 41 7.69 -9.51 -6.92
CA HIS A 41 8.51 -9.37 -5.72
C HIS A 41 7.87 -10.15 -4.56
N PRO A 42 8.63 -10.97 -3.80
CA PRO A 42 8.06 -11.82 -2.75
C PRO A 42 7.26 -11.06 -1.68
N ARG A 43 7.67 -9.82 -1.41
CA ARG A 43 7.03 -8.92 -0.44
C ARG A 43 5.87 -8.09 -1.00
N TRP A 44 5.54 -8.22 -2.29
CA TRP A 44 4.57 -7.33 -2.94
C TRP A 44 3.20 -7.39 -2.26
N VAL A 45 2.64 -8.60 -2.08
CA VAL A 45 1.31 -8.78 -1.48
C VAL A 45 1.27 -8.31 -0.02
N GLU A 46 2.34 -8.58 0.73
CA GLU A 46 2.50 -8.14 2.12
C GLU A 46 2.47 -6.62 2.24
N LEU A 47 3.31 -5.92 1.46
CA LEU A 47 3.44 -4.47 1.51
C LEU A 47 2.24 -3.76 0.89
N ALA A 48 1.63 -4.31 -0.17
CA ALA A 48 0.39 -3.78 -0.73
C ALA A 48 -0.75 -3.83 0.30
N ALA A 49 -0.88 -4.95 1.00
CA ALA A 49 -1.85 -5.09 2.09
C ALA A 49 -1.57 -4.12 3.24
N LYS A 50 -0.29 -3.93 3.62
CA LYS A 50 0.10 -2.97 4.65
C LYS A 50 -0.26 -1.53 4.25
N VAL A 51 0.05 -1.11 3.02
CA VAL A 51 -0.35 0.21 2.51
C VAL A 51 -1.86 0.39 2.59
N MET A 52 -2.65 -0.56 2.07
CA MET A 52 -4.11 -0.47 2.11
C MET A 52 -4.69 -0.49 3.53
N ARG A 53 -4.03 -1.18 4.46
CA ARG A 53 -4.50 -1.31 5.85
C ARG A 53 -4.19 -0.07 6.68
N GLU A 54 -2.98 0.48 6.54
CA GLU A 54 -2.44 1.47 7.47
C GLU A 54 -2.39 2.90 6.90
N ALA A 55 -2.19 3.07 5.59
CA ALA A 55 -2.15 4.41 5.00
C ALA A 55 -3.56 5.01 4.94
N ARG A 56 -3.63 6.35 4.87
CA ARG A 56 -4.90 7.02 4.57
C ARG A 56 -5.38 6.63 3.17
N ASP A 57 -6.69 6.59 2.97
CA ASP A 57 -7.33 6.11 1.73
C ASP A 57 -6.82 6.83 0.47
N ASP A 58 -6.57 8.14 0.58
CA ASP A 58 -6.01 9.00 -0.47
C ASP A 58 -4.53 8.71 -0.75
N GLN A 59 -3.77 8.32 0.27
CA GLN A 59 -2.34 8.01 0.18
C GLN A 59 -2.04 6.65 -0.44
N VAL A 60 -2.99 5.71 -0.41
CA VAL A 60 -2.81 4.36 -1.00
C VAL A 60 -2.37 4.43 -2.45
N TRP A 61 -2.99 5.32 -3.23
CA TRP A 61 -2.74 5.47 -4.65
C TRP A 61 -1.38 6.07 -4.99
N LEU A 62 -0.69 6.66 -4.00
CA LEU A 62 0.70 7.06 -4.16
C LEU A 62 1.61 5.84 -4.37
N PHE A 63 1.27 4.68 -3.83
CA PHE A 63 2.13 3.49 -3.87
C PHE A 63 1.57 2.36 -4.74
N LEU A 64 0.24 2.23 -4.78
CA LEU A 64 -0.43 1.13 -5.45
C LEU A 64 -1.38 1.69 -6.51
N PRO A 65 -1.10 1.51 -7.81
CA PRO A 65 -2.05 1.89 -8.85
C PRO A 65 -3.41 1.20 -8.64
N LEU A 66 -4.51 1.94 -8.83
CA LEU A 66 -5.88 1.42 -8.63
C LEU A 66 -6.13 0.13 -9.44
N SER A 67 -5.71 0.10 -10.70
CA SER A 67 -5.84 -1.08 -11.56
C SER A 67 -5.16 -2.32 -10.98
N ARG A 68 -3.96 -2.17 -10.39
CA ARG A 68 -3.24 -3.26 -9.73
C ARG A 68 -3.92 -3.70 -8.43
N ALA A 69 -4.39 -2.75 -7.63
CA ALA A 69 -5.14 -3.05 -6.40
C ALA A 69 -6.39 -3.88 -6.71
N VAL A 70 -7.12 -3.52 -7.77
CA VAL A 70 -8.31 -4.26 -8.24
C VAL A 70 -7.93 -5.64 -8.77
N ALA A 71 -6.93 -5.73 -9.65
CA ALA A 71 -6.51 -7.00 -10.26
C ALA A 71 -5.99 -8.03 -9.24
N ARG A 72 -5.33 -7.57 -8.17
CA ARG A 72 -4.75 -8.42 -7.11
C ARG A 72 -5.56 -8.39 -5.81
N CYS A 73 -6.81 -7.91 -5.85
CA CYS A 73 -7.61 -7.73 -4.65
C CYS A 73 -7.82 -9.03 -3.88
N GLN A 74 -7.96 -10.17 -4.58
CA GLN A 74 -8.14 -11.49 -3.96
C GLN A 74 -6.92 -11.93 -3.16
N ASP A 75 -5.70 -11.62 -3.60
CA ASP A 75 -4.45 -11.96 -2.89
C ASP A 75 -4.20 -11.04 -1.68
N ILE A 76 -4.61 -9.78 -1.80
CA ILE A 76 -4.43 -8.75 -0.76
C ILE A 76 -5.46 -8.92 0.36
N ALA A 77 -6.72 -9.23 0.01
CA ALA A 77 -7.86 -9.21 0.92
C ALA A 77 -7.69 -10.03 2.22
N PRO A 78 -7.06 -11.22 2.24
CA PRO A 78 -6.82 -11.99 3.46
C PRO A 78 -5.97 -11.24 4.50
N ARG A 79 -5.13 -10.28 4.07
CA ARG A 79 -4.20 -9.53 4.92
C ARG A 79 -4.75 -8.16 5.37
N LEU A 80 -5.96 -7.78 4.96
CA LEU A 80 -6.55 -6.47 5.27
C LEU A 80 -7.15 -6.39 6.68
N GLY A 81 -7.44 -7.53 7.31
CA GLY A 81 -8.05 -7.58 8.64
C GLY A 81 -9.33 -6.73 8.71
N ARG A 82 -9.42 -5.85 9.73
CA ARG A 82 -10.59 -4.97 9.94
C ARG A 82 -10.89 -4.01 8.79
N ARG A 83 -9.88 -3.68 7.96
CA ARG A 83 -10.06 -2.76 6.81
C ARG A 83 -10.64 -3.46 5.58
N ARG A 84 -10.77 -4.79 5.60
CA ARG A 84 -11.31 -5.57 4.48
C ARG A 84 -12.70 -5.08 4.06
N ALA A 85 -13.62 -4.93 5.01
CA ALA A 85 -15.00 -4.52 4.72
C ALA A 85 -15.09 -3.14 4.07
N PHE A 86 -14.24 -2.20 4.49
CA PHE A 86 -14.14 -0.87 3.88
C PHE A 86 -13.70 -0.97 2.41
N TRP A 87 -12.64 -1.72 2.13
CA TRP A 87 -12.12 -1.89 0.77
C TRP A 87 -13.10 -2.65 -0.12
N ASP A 88 -13.74 -3.71 0.40
CA ASP A 88 -14.77 -4.44 -0.33
C ASP A 88 -15.93 -3.51 -0.72
N TYR A 89 -16.43 -2.71 0.23
CA TYR A 89 -17.49 -1.73 -0.02
C TYR A 89 -17.09 -0.72 -1.11
N LEU A 90 -15.89 -0.13 -0.98
CA LEU A 90 -15.40 0.90 -1.91
C LEU A 90 -15.21 0.34 -3.33
N LEU A 91 -14.51 -0.79 -3.47
CA LEU A 91 -14.25 -1.42 -4.76
C LEU A 91 -15.54 -1.91 -5.42
N GLN A 92 -16.49 -2.48 -4.66
CA GLN A 92 -17.79 -2.85 -5.21
C GLN A 92 -18.60 -1.63 -5.66
N ALA A 93 -18.55 -0.51 -4.92
CA ALA A 93 -19.22 0.71 -5.33
C ALA A 93 -18.63 1.28 -6.65
N TRP A 94 -17.32 1.19 -6.83
CA TRP A 94 -16.67 1.58 -8.09
C TRP A 94 -17.02 0.65 -9.25
N ARG A 95 -17.06 -0.68 -9.03
CA ARG A 95 -17.51 -1.65 -10.05
C ARG A 95 -18.93 -1.38 -10.51
N ARG A 96 -19.87 -1.16 -9.58
CA ARG A 96 -21.27 -0.83 -9.91
C ARG A 96 -21.41 0.44 -10.75
N ARG A 97 -20.45 1.36 -10.66
CA ARG A 97 -20.41 2.62 -11.41
C ARG A 97 -19.57 2.55 -12.68
N GLY A 98 -19.00 1.39 -13.02
CA GLY A 98 -18.11 1.22 -14.19
C GLY A 98 -16.79 1.96 -14.09
N LEU A 99 -16.34 2.34 -12.87
CA LEU A 99 -15.08 3.07 -12.65
C LEU A 99 -13.86 2.14 -12.61
N VAL A 100 -14.09 0.86 -12.31
CA VAL A 100 -13.08 -0.20 -12.33
C VAL A 100 -13.71 -1.48 -12.91
N PRO A 101 -12.92 -2.37 -13.53
CA PRO A 101 -13.40 -3.66 -14.02
C PRO A 101 -14.01 -4.56 -12.93
#